data_AF-A0A4Y2EJ56-F1
#
_entry.id   AF-A0A4Y2EJ56-F1
#
_cell.length_a   1.000
_cell.length_b   1.000
_cell.length_c   1.000
_cell.angle_alpha   90.00
_cell.angle_beta   90.00
_cell.angle_gamma   90.00
#
_symmetry.space_group_name_H-M   'P 1'
#
loop_
_entity.id
_entity.type
_entity.pdbx_description
1 polymer ?
#
loop_
_entity_poly.entity_id
_entity_poly.type
_entity_poly.pdbx_seq_one_letter_code
_entity_poly.pdbx_strand_id
1 'polypeptide(L)'
;MPNLNDVELNNNNLITLNEETFLWLFENLQSFMLAGNEIRCDCRLRWMVSIPIPSYFKGECSQPEHMKGVSLKNLNNKVLVC
;
A
#
# COMPACT_ATOMS: atom_id res chain seq x y z
N MET A 1 19.38 -1.11 -0.23
CA MET A 1 19.52 -2.25 -1.17
C MET A 1 19.35 -1.69 -2.58
N PRO A 2 20.40 -1.53 -3.38
CA PRO A 2 20.31 -0.66 -4.56
C PRO A 2 19.61 -1.28 -5.79
N ASN A 3 19.19 -2.55 -5.77
CA ASN A 3 18.70 -3.26 -6.96
C ASN A 3 17.36 -3.99 -6.75
N LEU A 4 16.55 -3.58 -5.76
CA LEU A 4 15.27 -4.24 -5.52
C LEU A 4 14.20 -3.62 -6.42
N ASN A 5 13.77 -4.37 -7.43
CA ASN A 5 12.79 -3.92 -8.45
C ASN A 5 11.40 -4.55 -8.26
N ASP A 6 11.34 -5.74 -7.69
CA ASP A 6 10.10 -6.50 -7.53
C ASP A 6 9.98 -6.98 -6.09
N VAL A 7 8.83 -6.69 -5.46
CA VAL A 7 8.50 -7.17 -4.13
C VAL A 7 7.11 -7.81 -4.14
N GLU A 8 7.06 -9.06 -3.70
CA GLU A 8 5.83 -9.83 -3.56
C GLU A 8 5.62 -10.23 -2.09
N LEU A 9 4.54 -9.69 -1.51
CA LEU A 9 4.12 -9.92 -0.12
C LEU A 9 2.68 -10.47 -0.08
N ASN A 10 2.24 -11.14 -1.14
CA ASN A 10 0.90 -11.71 -1.25
C ASN A 10 0.60 -12.72 -0.13
N ASN A 11 -0.67 -12.82 0.28
CA ASN A 11 -1.19 -13.78 1.25
C ASN A 11 -0.44 -13.79 2.59
N ASN A 12 -0.08 -12.60 3.09
CA ASN A 12 0.44 -12.41 4.43
C ASN A 12 -0.62 -11.75 5.33
N ASN A 13 -0.26 -11.53 6.59
CA ASN A 13 -1.14 -10.91 7.58
C ASN A 13 -0.81 -9.42 7.77
N LEU A 14 -0.45 -8.71 6.70
CA LEU A 14 -0.18 -7.28 6.79
C LEU A 14 -1.49 -6.52 6.99
N ILE A 15 -1.52 -5.68 8.02
CA ILE A 15 -2.66 -4.80 8.33
C ILE A 15 -2.39 -3.37 7.85
N THR A 16 -1.13 -2.98 7.72
CA THR A 16 -0.73 -1.64 7.31
C THR A 16 0.65 -1.67 6.66
N LEU A 17 1.04 -0.56 6.05
CA LEU A 17 2.35 -0.34 5.47
C LEU A 17 2.95 0.88 6.16
N ASN A 18 3.99 0.66 6.95
CA ASN A 18 4.66 1.72 7.70
C ASN A 18 5.54 2.57 6.76
N GLU A 19 5.40 3.89 6.83
CA GLU A 19 6.13 4.85 5.99
C GLU A 19 7.65 4.67 6.07
N GLU A 20 8.22 4.58 7.27
CA GLU A 20 9.67 4.44 7.47
C GLU A 20 10.23 3.15 6.85
N THR A 21 9.39 2.10 6.79
CA THR A 21 9.79 0.81 6.22
C THR A 21 9.71 0.80 4.69
N PHE A 22 8.67 1.41 4.11
CA PHE A 22 8.33 1.22 2.70
C PHE A 22 8.59 2.44 1.80
N LEU A 23 8.75 3.65 2.35
CA LEU A 23 8.91 4.86 1.54
C LEU A 23 10.11 4.77 0.57
N TRP A 24 11.27 4.40 1.08
CA TRP A 24 12.50 4.27 0.28
C TRP A 24 12.43 3.14 -0.76
N LEU A 25 11.58 2.14 -0.54
CA LEU A 25 11.37 1.04 -1.49
C LEU A 25 10.58 1.52 -2.71
N PHE A 26 9.54 2.32 -2.49
CA PHE A 26 8.64 2.78 -3.55
C PHE A 26 9.33 3.68 -4.57
N GLU A 27 10.45 4.32 -4.22
CA GLU A 27 11.23 5.16 -5.15
C GLU A 27 11.84 4.38 -6.32
N ASN A 28 12.15 3.09 -6.13
CA ASN A 28 12.88 2.29 -7.13
C ASN A 28 12.13 1.02 -7.56
N LEU A 29 11.01 0.68 -6.91
CA LEU A 29 10.25 -0.52 -7.24
C LEU A 29 9.44 -0.35 -8.54
N GLN A 30 9.57 -1.35 -9.41
CA GLN A 30 8.74 -1.54 -10.59
C GLN A 30 7.45 -2.29 -10.25
N SER A 31 7.54 -3.28 -9.36
CA SER A 31 6.43 -4.16 -8.99
C SER A 31 6.29 -4.29 -7.47
N PHE A 32 5.06 -4.13 -6.97
CA PHE A 32 4.72 -4.35 -5.58
C PHE A 32 3.36 -5.02 -5.41
N MET A 33 3.37 -6.27 -4.92
CA MET A 33 2.20 -7.13 -4.84
C MET A 33 1.84 -7.43 -3.38
N LEU A 34 0.61 -7.09 -3.00
CA LEU A 34 0.05 -7.15 -1.64
C LEU A 34 -1.31 -7.83 -1.58
N ALA A 35 -1.73 -8.53 -2.63
CA ALA A 35 -3.02 -9.21 -2.68
C ALA A 35 -3.15 -10.26 -1.56
N GLY A 36 -4.36 -10.41 -1.01
CA GLY A 36 -4.61 -11.37 0.07
C GLY A 36 -4.09 -10.97 1.46
N ASN A 37 -3.78 -9.68 1.67
CA ASN A 37 -3.50 -9.11 2.99
C ASN A 37 -4.73 -8.36 3.53
N GLU A 38 -4.87 -8.25 4.85
CA GLU A 38 -5.98 -7.55 5.53
C GLU A 38 -5.71 -6.05 5.75
N ILE A 39 -5.39 -5.33 4.67
CA ILE A 39 -4.94 -3.94 4.77
C ILE A 39 -6.06 -3.02 5.28
N ARG A 40 -5.82 -2.33 6.39
CA ARG A 40 -6.68 -1.27 6.91
C ARG A 40 -6.25 0.08 6.32
N CYS A 41 -7.15 0.68 5.57
CA CYS A 41 -7.02 2.00 4.97
C CYS A 41 -7.51 3.09 5.93
N ASP A 42 -6.58 3.53 6.78
CA ASP A 42 -6.78 4.61 7.75
C ASP A 42 -5.67 5.66 7.63
N CYS A 43 -5.60 6.59 8.60
CA CYS A 43 -4.63 7.68 8.60
C CYS A 43 -3.16 7.23 8.44
N ARG A 44 -2.82 5.99 8.78
CA ARG A 44 -1.45 5.46 8.69
C ARG A 44 -1.00 5.20 7.25
N LEU A 45 -1.93 5.15 6.29
CA LEU A 45 -1.60 5.01 4.86
C LEU A 45 -1.58 6.35 4.11
N ARG A 46 -1.73 7.50 4.79
CA ARG A 46 -1.75 8.82 4.13
C ARG A 46 -0.49 9.11 3.31
N TRP A 47 0.66 8.64 3.76
CA TRP A 47 1.94 8.81 3.07
C TRP A 47 1.88 8.25 1.63
N MET A 48 1.12 7.17 1.41
CA MET A 48 0.99 6.54 0.10
C MET A 48 0.28 7.42 -0.93
N VAL A 49 -0.54 8.37 -0.49
CA VAL A 49 -1.32 9.26 -1.39
C VAL A 49 -0.41 10.29 -2.07
N SER A 50 0.73 10.62 -1.46
CA SER A 50 1.61 11.71 -1.90
C SER A 50 2.88 11.23 -2.60
N ILE A 51 3.03 9.93 -2.82
CA ILE A 51 4.24 9.36 -3.42
C ILE A 51 3.94 8.67 -4.75
N PRO A 52 4.95 8.54 -5.64
CA PRO A 52 4.85 7.69 -6.80
C PRO A 52 4.58 6.23 -6.39
N ILE A 53 3.60 5.61 -7.04
CA ILE A 53 3.28 4.19 -6.83
C ILE A 53 3.92 3.38 -7.98
N PRO A 54 4.49 2.19 -7.70
CA PRO A 54 5.05 1.31 -8.73
C PRO A 54 4.09 1.05 -9.89
N SER A 55 4.63 0.92 -11.10
CA SER A 55 3.87 0.66 -12.33
C SER A 55 2.97 -0.58 -12.21
N TYR A 56 3.50 -1.64 -11.58
CA TYR A 56 2.78 -2.88 -11.31
C TYR A 56 2.46 -2.98 -9.83
N PHE A 57 1.35 -2.38 -9.42
CA PHE A 57 0.90 -2.38 -8.03
C PHE A 57 -0.42 -3.14 -7.89
N LYS A 58 -0.48 -4.11 -6.97
CA LYS A 58 -1.72 -4.80 -6.61
C LYS A 58 -1.90 -4.85 -5.10
N GLY A 59 -2.87 -4.12 -4.60
CA GLY A 59 -3.29 -4.14 -3.21
C GLY A 59 -4.62 -3.40 -3.06
N GLU A 60 -5.44 -3.85 -2.13
CA GLU A 60 -6.77 -3.30 -1.86
C GLU A 60 -7.01 -3.20 -0.35
N CYS A 61 -7.86 -2.27 0.03
CA CYS A 61 -8.33 -2.14 1.39
C CYS A 61 -9.23 -3.34 1.74
N SER A 62 -9.00 -3.96 2.89
CA SER A 62 -9.93 -4.89 3.51
C SER A 62 -10.77 -4.22 4.59
N GLN A 63 -10.25 -3.14 5.17
CA GLN A 63 -10.91 -2.33 6.18
C GLN A 63 -10.63 -0.84 5.97
N PRO A 64 -11.45 0.07 6.51
CA PRO A 64 -12.79 -0.19 7.08
C PRO A 64 -13.79 -0.67 6.01
N GLU A 65 -14.97 -1.16 6.42
CA GLU A 65 -15.93 -1.81 5.49
C GLU A 65 -16.32 -0.91 4.30
N HIS A 66 -16.46 0.40 4.52
CA HIS A 66 -16.79 1.34 3.44
C HIS A 66 -15.65 1.57 2.43
N MET A 67 -14.44 1.12 2.73
CA MET A 67 -13.29 1.14 1.82
C MET A 67 -12.97 -0.24 1.26
N LYS A 68 -13.68 -1.30 1.65
CA LYS A 68 -13.36 -2.66 1.24
C LYS A 68 -13.36 -2.82 -0.28
N GLY A 69 -12.29 -3.40 -0.82
CA GLY A 69 -12.06 -3.56 -2.26
C GLY A 69 -11.55 -2.31 -2.99
N VAL A 70 -11.42 -1.16 -2.30
CA VAL A 70 -10.78 0.03 -2.89
C VAL A 70 -9.30 -0.25 -3.07
N SER A 71 -8.80 -0.09 -4.30
CA SER A 71 -7.38 -0.27 -4.57
C SER A 71 -6.55 0.79 -3.85
N LEU A 72 -5.43 0.38 -3.22
CA LEU A 72 -4.55 1.30 -2.48
C LEU A 72 -3.94 2.39 -3.37
N LYS A 73 -3.92 2.18 -4.70
CA LYS A 73 -3.48 3.19 -5.67
C LYS A 73 -4.47 4.36 -5.85
N ASN A 74 -5.72 4.16 -5.45
CA ASN A 74 -6.82 5.12 -5.61
C ASN A 74 -7.16 5.83 -4.29
N LEU A 75 -6.30 5.75 -3.28
CA LEU A 75 -6.55 6.35 -1.98
C LEU A 75 -6.57 7.89 -2.07
N ASN A 76 -7.33 8.48 -1.16
CA ASN A 76 -7.45 9.93 -1.03
C ASN A 76 -7.36 10.32 0.45
N ASN A 77 -6.59 11.36 0.76
CA ASN A 77 -6.41 11.83 2.15
C ASN A 77 -7.72 12.19 2.86
N LYS A 78 -8.78 12.55 2.13
CA LYS A 78 -10.09 12.90 2.71
C LYS A 78 -10.82 11.70 3.35
N VAL A 79 -10.55 10.48 2.90
CA VAL A 79 -11.24 9.26 3.39
C VAL A 79 -10.41 8.46 4.38
N LEU A 80 -9.11 8.77 4.50
CA LEU A 80 -8.20 8.11 5.44
C LEU A 80 -8.26 8.79 6.81
N VAL A 81 -9.01 8.19 7.73
CA VAL A 81 -9.24 8.70 9.09
C VAL A 81 -8.83 7.68 10.15
N CYS A 82 -8.44 8.20 11.32
CA CYS A 82 -8.29 7.53 12.60
C CYS A 82 -9.10 8.38 13.61
#